data_AF-A0A895XPS7-F1
#
_entry.id   AF-A0A895XPS7-F1
#
_cell.length_a   1.000
_cell.length_b   1.000
_cell.length_c   1.000
_cell.angle_alpha   90.00
_cell.angle_beta   90.00
_cell.angle_gamma   90.00
#
_symmetry.space_group_name_H-M   'P 1'
#
loop_
_entity.id
_entity.type
_entity.pdbx_description
1 polymer ?
#
loop_
_entity_poly.entity_id
_entity_poly.type
_entity_poly.pdbx_seq_one_letter_code
_entity_poly.pdbx_strand_id
1 'polypeptide(L)'
;MATPPAPLYRDPTFDGPADPTVVKNAETGRWFMYYTQRRANRPAKGAEWAHGTDVALAVSLDGADWQFKGTVSLDYGEGRNTFWAPEVIFEGGRWHMYVSYVEGCPSDWNSPAQLLHFTSVDLEEWTFQSVMDFGQERCTDATVAKLPDGTWRLWYRNEAGAIYAADSPDLYDWKCTGVVISGRVQSAPNVFSLRGTYWMLTDSPSGQLVYRSTDLTEWHQQPMPLLSTPGRRSFDEALGHGAMVLPQGPDSGFLYYFTQPGGGIRSVIQVARVFVRDGWLRCDRDAPFKYMLTAANTPVVRGGKSA
;
A
#
# COMPACT_ATOMS: atom_id res chain seq x y z
N MET A 1 -5.39 13.87 -24.15
CA MET A 1 -4.97 14.03 -22.74
C MET A 1 -5.90 13.14 -21.93
N ALA A 2 -5.40 12.13 -21.22
CA ALA A 2 -6.25 11.13 -20.59
C ALA A 2 -6.60 11.55 -19.16
N THR A 3 -7.89 11.76 -18.91
CA THR A 3 -8.49 11.65 -17.58
C THR A 3 -8.39 10.18 -17.15
N PRO A 4 -8.06 9.86 -15.89
CA PRO A 4 -8.00 8.46 -15.46
C PRO A 4 -9.39 7.82 -15.58
N PRO A 5 -9.48 6.51 -15.89
CA PRO A 5 -10.73 5.79 -15.77
C PRO A 5 -11.20 5.75 -14.30
N ALA A 6 -12.51 5.69 -14.11
CA ALA A 6 -13.16 5.55 -12.82
C ALA A 6 -14.18 4.40 -12.92
N PRO A 7 -13.94 3.24 -12.26
CA PRO A 7 -12.77 2.96 -11.42
C PRO A 7 -11.49 2.87 -12.25
N LEU A 8 -10.34 3.05 -11.60
CA LEU A 8 -9.05 2.79 -12.25
C LEU A 8 -8.90 1.30 -12.56
N TYR A 9 -9.29 0.45 -11.61
CA TYR A 9 -9.17 -1.00 -11.76
C TYR A 9 -10.23 -1.76 -10.97
N ARG A 10 -10.66 -2.89 -11.53
CA ARG A 10 -11.51 -3.90 -10.88
C ARG A 10 -10.84 -5.24 -11.04
N ASP A 11 -10.77 -6.01 -9.96
CA ASP A 11 -10.31 -7.39 -10.01
C ASP A 11 -11.36 -8.25 -10.72
N PRO A 12 -11.03 -8.90 -11.86
CA PRO A 12 -12.00 -9.68 -12.61
C PRO A 12 -12.37 -11.01 -11.94
N THR A 13 -11.58 -11.44 -10.95
CA THR A 13 -11.74 -12.76 -10.30
C THR A 13 -12.73 -12.70 -9.14
N PHE A 14 -12.50 -11.77 -8.22
CA PHE A 14 -13.24 -11.66 -6.96
C PHE A 14 -13.90 -10.30 -6.71
N ASP A 15 -13.65 -9.30 -7.57
CA ASP A 15 -14.22 -7.93 -7.48
C ASP A 15 -13.95 -7.26 -6.11
N GLY A 16 -12.78 -7.55 -5.55
CA GLY A 16 -12.34 -7.05 -4.25
C GLY A 16 -10.86 -6.64 -4.18
N PRO A 17 -10.31 -5.86 -5.14
CA PRO A 17 -8.95 -5.36 -5.01
C PRO A 17 -8.84 -4.37 -3.85
N ALA A 18 -7.83 -4.52 -3.00
CA ALA A 18 -7.55 -3.62 -1.88
C ALA A 18 -6.05 -3.45 -1.66
N ASP A 19 -5.67 -2.41 -0.92
CA ASP A 19 -4.30 -2.16 -0.48
C ASP A 19 -3.27 -2.15 -1.64
N PRO A 20 -3.46 -1.30 -2.68
CA PRO A 20 -2.62 -1.33 -3.87
C PRO A 20 -1.20 -0.81 -3.63
N THR A 21 -0.22 -1.49 -4.20
CA THR A 21 1.17 -1.01 -4.33
C THR A 21 1.59 -1.00 -5.79
N VAL A 22 1.99 0.18 -6.29
CA VAL A 22 2.36 0.39 -7.69
C VAL A 22 3.86 0.61 -7.84
N VAL A 23 4.49 -0.19 -8.71
CA VAL A 23 5.92 -0.09 -9.04
C VAL A 23 6.14 -0.11 -10.54
N LYS A 24 7.28 0.42 -10.97
CA LYS A 24 7.75 0.30 -12.36
C LYS A 24 8.64 -0.93 -12.47
N ASN A 25 8.27 -1.84 -13.37
CA ASN A 25 9.21 -2.83 -13.87
C ASN A 25 10.02 -2.19 -15.01
N ALA A 26 11.27 -1.86 -14.70
CA ALA A 26 12.21 -1.20 -15.59
C ALA A 26 12.61 -2.06 -16.80
N GLU A 27 12.63 -3.38 -16.63
CA GLU A 27 13.08 -4.34 -17.64
C GLU A 27 12.00 -4.57 -18.69
N THR A 28 10.75 -4.78 -18.25
CA THR A 28 9.61 -4.98 -19.14
C THR A 28 9.02 -3.67 -19.65
N GLY A 29 9.37 -2.53 -19.05
CA GLY A 29 8.79 -1.23 -19.35
C GLY A 29 7.33 -1.11 -18.94
N ARG A 30 6.81 -2.00 -18.09
CA ARG A 30 5.41 -2.00 -17.60
C ARG A 30 5.33 -1.48 -16.16
N TRP A 31 4.14 -1.02 -15.79
CA TRP A 31 3.75 -0.74 -14.42
C TRP A 31 3.08 -1.98 -13.84
N PHE A 32 3.42 -2.30 -12.60
CA PHE A 32 2.90 -3.44 -11.85
C PHE A 32 2.12 -2.87 -10.66
N MET A 33 0.93 -3.40 -10.42
CA MET A 33 0.11 -3.11 -9.25
C MET A 33 -0.15 -4.41 -8.50
N TYR A 34 0.45 -4.53 -7.32
CA TYR A 34 0.12 -5.59 -6.37
C TYR A 34 -1.04 -5.14 -5.52
N TYR A 35 -1.92 -6.07 -5.15
CA TYR A 35 -3.06 -5.76 -4.30
C TYR A 35 -3.53 -7.01 -3.56
N THR A 36 -4.16 -6.81 -2.40
CA THR A 36 -4.91 -7.84 -1.70
C THR A 36 -6.10 -8.27 -2.56
N GLN A 37 -6.20 -9.54 -2.95
CA GLN A 37 -7.31 -10.04 -3.76
C GLN A 37 -8.46 -10.53 -2.86
N ARG A 38 -9.22 -9.59 -2.26
CA ARG A 38 -10.34 -9.95 -1.37
C ARG A 38 -11.44 -10.67 -2.16
N ARG A 39 -12.03 -11.69 -1.54
CA ARG A 39 -12.96 -12.66 -2.14
C ARG A 39 -14.41 -12.15 -2.11
N ALA A 40 -14.64 -10.92 -2.58
CA ALA A 40 -15.89 -10.19 -2.35
C ALA A 40 -17.14 -10.77 -3.05
N ASN A 41 -16.95 -11.52 -4.14
CA ASN A 41 -18.05 -12.19 -4.86
C ASN A 41 -18.32 -13.63 -4.42
N ARG A 42 -17.64 -14.13 -3.36
CA ARG A 42 -17.84 -15.48 -2.83
C ARG A 42 -18.77 -15.45 -1.60
N PRO A 43 -19.60 -16.50 -1.41
CA PRO A 43 -20.27 -16.70 -0.12
C PRO A 43 -19.23 -16.75 0.99
N ALA A 44 -19.44 -15.93 2.01
CA ALA A 44 -18.53 -15.77 3.13
C ALA A 44 -19.32 -15.49 4.40
N LYS A 45 -18.89 -16.08 5.51
CA LYS A 45 -19.37 -15.72 6.85
C LYS A 45 -18.37 -14.80 7.53
N GLY A 46 -18.86 -13.72 8.15
CA GLY A 46 -18.00 -12.81 8.90
C GLY A 46 -16.87 -12.21 8.05
N ALA A 47 -15.62 -12.50 8.42
CA ALA A 47 -14.42 -12.00 7.77
C ALA A 47 -13.87 -12.92 6.66
N GLU A 48 -14.49 -14.08 6.37
CA GLU A 48 -13.96 -15.06 5.40
C GLU A 48 -13.68 -14.46 4.00
N TRP A 49 -14.40 -13.43 3.59
CA TRP A 49 -14.17 -12.74 2.32
C TRP A 49 -12.81 -12.03 2.28
N ALA A 50 -12.26 -11.65 3.43
CA ALA A 50 -10.96 -11.02 3.57
C ALA A 50 -9.85 -12.03 3.93
N HIS A 51 -10.18 -13.26 4.33
CA HIS A 51 -9.17 -14.30 4.58
C HIS A 51 -8.98 -15.21 3.39
N GLY A 52 -7.96 -16.08 3.42
CA GLY A 52 -7.60 -16.97 2.33
C GLY A 52 -7.35 -16.24 1.02
N THR A 53 -6.82 -15.02 1.10
CA THR A 53 -6.54 -14.12 -0.03
C THR A 53 -5.14 -14.34 -0.56
N ASP A 54 -4.98 -14.15 -1.86
CA ASP A 54 -3.67 -14.03 -2.51
C ASP A 54 -3.27 -12.56 -2.61
N VAL A 55 -1.99 -12.33 -2.91
CA VAL A 55 -1.53 -11.10 -3.55
C VAL A 55 -1.70 -11.25 -5.06
N ALA A 56 -2.57 -10.43 -5.63
CA ALA A 56 -2.80 -10.38 -7.07
C ALA A 56 -1.95 -9.31 -7.76
N LEU A 57 -1.72 -9.50 -9.05
CA LEU A 57 -0.92 -8.62 -9.90
C LEU A 57 -1.73 -8.16 -11.11
N ALA A 58 -1.83 -6.84 -11.27
CA ALA A 58 -2.27 -6.20 -12.51
C ALA A 58 -1.09 -5.48 -13.18
N VAL A 59 -1.06 -5.46 -14.51
CA VAL A 59 -0.01 -4.79 -15.28
C VAL A 59 -0.58 -3.77 -16.25
N SER A 60 0.17 -2.70 -16.49
CA SER A 60 -0.23 -1.63 -17.40
C SER A 60 0.98 -1.06 -18.15
N LEU A 61 0.79 -0.62 -19.39
CA LEU A 61 1.82 0.12 -20.14
C LEU A 61 1.83 1.61 -19.80
N ASP A 62 0.63 2.20 -19.66
CA ASP A 62 0.42 3.64 -19.50
C ASP A 62 -0.02 4.06 -18.08
N GLY A 63 -0.34 3.07 -17.24
CA GLY A 63 -0.90 3.26 -15.91
C GLY A 63 -2.40 3.49 -15.89
N ALA A 64 -3.08 3.57 -17.04
CA ALA A 64 -4.50 3.83 -17.16
C ALA A 64 -5.31 2.60 -17.58
N ASP A 65 -4.76 1.76 -18.46
CA ASP A 65 -5.35 0.47 -18.82
C ASP A 65 -4.64 -0.68 -18.07
N TRP A 66 -5.34 -1.27 -17.09
CA TRP A 66 -4.79 -2.30 -16.21
C TRP A 66 -5.35 -3.67 -16.56
N GLN A 67 -4.45 -4.62 -16.82
CA GLN A 67 -4.78 -6.00 -17.14
C GLN A 67 -4.43 -6.90 -15.99
N PHE A 68 -5.38 -7.72 -15.54
CA PHE A 68 -5.12 -8.77 -14.57
C PHE A 68 -4.12 -9.77 -15.15
N LYS A 69 -3.01 -10.01 -14.44
CA LYS A 69 -1.96 -10.94 -14.85
C LYS A 69 -2.07 -12.28 -14.13
N GLY A 70 -2.58 -12.29 -12.90
CA GLY A 70 -2.67 -13.47 -12.05
C GLY A 70 -2.43 -13.12 -10.59
N THR A 71 -2.10 -14.15 -9.81
CA THR A 71 -1.60 -14.02 -8.44
C THR A 71 -0.11 -14.35 -8.41
N VAL A 72 0.63 -13.75 -7.48
CA VAL A 72 2.02 -14.15 -7.24
C VAL A 72 2.05 -15.31 -6.25
N SER A 73 2.95 -16.27 -6.48
CA SER A 73 3.13 -17.40 -5.56
C SER A 73 3.93 -16.94 -4.35
N LEU A 74 3.30 -16.95 -3.18
CA LEU A 74 3.92 -16.64 -1.90
C LEU A 74 3.83 -17.89 -1.03
N ASP A 75 4.86 -18.73 -1.11
CA ASP A 75 4.88 -20.01 -0.41
C ASP A 75 5.39 -19.83 1.03
N TYR A 76 4.49 -19.96 2.00
CA TYR A 76 4.82 -19.99 3.42
C TYR A 76 3.71 -20.71 4.21
N GLY A 77 4.12 -21.63 5.09
CA GLY A 77 3.22 -22.47 5.87
C GLY A 77 2.55 -23.58 5.04
N GLU A 78 1.75 -24.41 5.72
CA GLU A 78 0.95 -25.45 5.06
C GLU A 78 -0.44 -24.94 4.68
N GLY A 79 -1.03 -25.49 3.62
CA GLY A 79 -2.43 -25.25 3.24
C GLY A 79 -2.72 -23.86 2.68
N ARG A 80 -4.00 -23.46 2.74
CA ARG A 80 -4.47 -22.16 2.21
C ARG A 80 -4.37 -21.08 3.28
N ASN A 81 -3.40 -20.19 3.10
CA ASN A 81 -3.16 -19.06 3.98
C ASN A 81 -3.69 -17.74 3.41
N THR A 82 -3.54 -16.68 4.20
CA THR A 82 -4.03 -15.34 3.91
C THR A 82 -2.87 -14.37 3.76
N PHE A 83 -2.84 -13.60 2.67
CA PHE A 83 -1.86 -12.55 2.43
C PHE A 83 -2.54 -11.19 2.17
N TRP A 84 -2.06 -10.13 2.83
CA TRP A 84 -2.61 -8.76 2.71
C TRP A 84 -1.56 -7.67 2.57
N ALA A 85 -1.97 -6.57 1.95
CA ALA A 85 -1.30 -5.27 1.95
C ALA A 85 0.20 -5.37 1.63
N PRO A 86 0.56 -5.84 0.42
CA PRO A 86 1.95 -6.00 0.04
C PRO A 86 2.63 -4.63 -0.14
N GLU A 87 3.74 -4.40 0.55
CA GLU A 87 4.66 -3.30 0.30
C GLU A 87 5.83 -3.81 -0.56
N VAL A 88 6.07 -3.16 -1.70
CA VAL A 88 7.09 -3.59 -2.68
C VAL A 88 8.07 -2.45 -2.95
N ILE A 89 9.34 -2.67 -2.60
CA ILE A 89 10.42 -1.70 -2.78
C ILE A 89 11.60 -2.30 -3.53
N PHE A 90 12.41 -1.44 -4.15
CA PHE A 90 13.66 -1.81 -4.79
C PHE A 90 14.85 -1.25 -4.04
N GLU A 91 15.86 -2.09 -3.80
CA GLU A 91 17.18 -1.66 -3.36
C GLU A 91 18.25 -2.59 -3.93
N GLY A 92 19.37 -2.00 -4.39
CA GLY A 92 20.57 -2.78 -4.71
C GLY A 92 20.39 -3.88 -5.76
N GLY A 93 19.51 -3.72 -6.74
CA GLY A 93 19.25 -4.74 -7.77
C GLY A 93 18.22 -5.79 -7.37
N ARG A 94 17.55 -5.63 -6.23
CA ARG A 94 16.59 -6.60 -5.68
C ARG A 94 15.30 -5.91 -5.30
N TRP A 95 14.19 -6.59 -5.56
CA TRP A 95 12.88 -6.21 -5.06
C TRP A 95 12.62 -6.92 -3.74
N HIS A 96 12.04 -6.20 -2.78
CA HIS A 96 11.65 -6.68 -1.46
C HIS A 96 10.15 -6.52 -1.33
N MET A 97 9.46 -7.57 -0.91
CA MET A 97 8.05 -7.52 -0.53
C MET A 97 7.91 -7.77 0.97
N TYR A 98 7.20 -6.87 1.64
CA TYR A 98 6.74 -7.05 3.01
C TYR A 98 5.22 -7.19 2.99
N VAL A 99 4.72 -8.33 3.46
CA VAL A 99 3.30 -8.69 3.30
C VAL A 99 2.76 -9.22 4.62
N SER A 100 1.52 -8.85 4.94
CA SER A 100 0.86 -9.36 6.13
C SER A 100 0.40 -10.78 5.87
N TYR A 101 0.58 -11.66 6.87
CA TYR A 101 0.26 -13.07 6.81
C TYR A 101 -0.64 -13.47 7.98
N VAL A 102 -1.68 -14.24 7.67
CA VAL A 102 -2.49 -14.96 8.65
C VAL A 102 -2.57 -16.41 8.22
N GLU A 103 -2.28 -17.33 9.14
CA GLU A 103 -2.41 -18.76 8.90
C GLU A 103 -3.88 -19.13 8.68
N GLY A 104 -4.14 -19.93 7.63
CA GLY A 104 -5.45 -20.44 7.31
C GLY A 104 -6.41 -19.39 6.74
N CYS A 105 -7.70 -19.70 6.88
CA CYS A 105 -8.83 -18.91 6.40
C CYS A 105 -9.84 -18.66 7.55
N PRO A 106 -9.48 -17.90 8.60
CA PRO A 106 -10.38 -17.68 9.73
C PRO A 106 -11.64 -16.91 9.30
N SER A 107 -12.71 -17.06 10.10
CA SER A 107 -14.01 -16.41 9.84
C SER A 107 -14.24 -15.13 10.63
N ASP A 108 -13.27 -14.77 11.47
CA ASP A 108 -13.21 -13.52 12.21
C ASP A 108 -11.79 -12.93 12.13
N TRP A 109 -11.62 -11.76 12.71
CA TRP A 109 -10.36 -11.05 12.68
C TRP A 109 -9.40 -11.49 13.77
N ASN A 110 -9.69 -12.48 14.62
CA ASN A 110 -8.97 -12.69 15.89
C ASN A 110 -7.65 -13.45 15.75
N SER A 111 -7.37 -14.03 14.59
CA SER A 111 -6.13 -14.79 14.38
C SER A 111 -4.87 -13.93 14.53
N PRO A 112 -3.76 -14.54 14.98
CA PRO A 112 -2.45 -13.92 14.91
C PRO A 112 -2.13 -13.47 13.48
N ALA A 113 -1.41 -12.36 13.36
CA ALA A 113 -0.90 -11.88 12.09
C ALA A 113 0.58 -11.52 12.23
N GLN A 114 1.35 -11.79 11.18
CA GLN A 114 2.77 -11.53 11.10
C GLN A 114 3.09 -10.81 9.80
N LEU A 115 4.25 -10.16 9.74
CA LEU A 115 4.80 -9.67 8.48
C LEU A 115 5.82 -10.68 7.96
N LEU A 116 5.73 -11.02 6.69
CA LEU A 116 6.68 -11.87 5.98
C LEU A 116 7.51 -11.04 5.02
N HIS A 117 8.75 -11.45 4.82
CA HIS A 117 9.67 -10.85 3.85
C HIS A 117 9.93 -11.82 2.69
N PHE A 118 9.74 -11.34 1.47
CA PHE A 118 10.09 -12.02 0.23
C PHE A 118 11.02 -11.14 -0.60
N THR A 119 11.81 -11.76 -1.47
CA THR A 119 12.60 -11.03 -2.48
C THR A 119 12.37 -11.56 -3.88
N SER A 120 12.56 -10.69 -4.87
CA SER A 120 12.42 -11.00 -6.29
C SER A 120 13.47 -10.24 -7.10
N VAL A 121 13.83 -10.76 -8.26
CA VAL A 121 14.65 -10.05 -9.26
C VAL A 121 13.82 -9.53 -10.43
N ASP A 122 12.65 -10.11 -10.67
CA ASP A 122 11.84 -9.88 -11.88
C ASP A 122 10.43 -9.33 -11.59
N LEU A 123 10.07 -9.17 -10.30
CA LEU A 123 8.73 -8.79 -9.81
C LEU A 123 7.66 -9.89 -9.99
N GLU A 124 8.01 -11.08 -10.42
CA GLU A 124 7.05 -12.15 -10.72
C GLU A 124 7.25 -13.33 -9.79
N GLU A 125 8.48 -13.80 -9.69
CA GLU A 125 8.86 -14.92 -8.84
C GLU A 125 9.40 -14.39 -7.51
N TRP A 126 8.82 -14.86 -6.41
CA TRP A 126 9.12 -14.37 -5.06
C TRP A 126 9.71 -15.49 -4.22
N THR A 127 10.88 -15.22 -3.63
CA THR A 127 11.58 -16.14 -2.73
C THR A 127 11.38 -15.69 -1.29
N PHE A 128 10.77 -16.55 -0.47
CA PHE A 128 10.65 -16.34 0.97
C PHE A 128 12.02 -16.13 1.63
N GLN A 129 12.10 -15.16 2.54
CA GLN A 129 13.33 -14.86 3.30
C GLN A 129 13.13 -15.11 4.79
N SER A 130 12.15 -14.47 5.40
CA SER A 130 11.97 -14.49 6.85
C SER A 130 10.55 -14.14 7.30
N VAL A 131 10.24 -14.56 8.52
CA VAL A 131 9.13 -14.00 9.31
C VAL A 131 9.72 -12.87 10.15
N MET A 132 9.05 -11.73 10.18
CA MET A 132 9.45 -10.61 11.01
C MET A 132 9.00 -10.85 12.46
N ASP A 133 9.96 -10.85 13.37
CA ASP A 133 9.70 -10.89 14.81
C ASP A 133 10.03 -9.54 15.45
N PHE A 134 8.98 -8.80 15.79
CA PHE A 134 9.09 -7.51 16.48
C PHE A 134 8.88 -7.63 17.99
N GLY A 135 8.70 -8.84 18.53
CA GLY A 135 8.25 -9.05 19.91
C GLY A 135 6.83 -8.53 20.17
N GLN A 136 6.01 -8.47 19.12
CA GLN A 136 4.64 -7.94 19.15
C GLN A 136 3.68 -8.85 18.40
N GLU A 137 2.44 -8.89 18.86
CA GLU A 137 1.39 -9.65 18.20
C GLU A 137 0.68 -8.81 17.13
N ARG A 138 0.22 -9.51 16.08
CA ARG A 138 -0.69 -8.99 15.05
C ARG A 138 -0.16 -7.76 14.34
N CYS A 139 1.06 -7.90 13.84
CA CYS A 139 1.75 -6.90 13.05
C CYS A 139 1.30 -7.00 11.59
N THR A 140 0.77 -5.92 11.03
CA THR A 140 0.25 -5.87 9.65
C THR A 140 0.59 -4.55 8.96
N ASP A 141 0.37 -4.52 7.65
CA ASP A 141 0.42 -3.34 6.80
C ASP A 141 1.76 -2.59 6.89
N ALA A 142 2.83 -3.20 6.37
CA ALA A 142 4.13 -2.57 6.36
C ALA A 142 4.19 -1.42 5.33
N THR A 143 5.01 -0.41 5.62
CA THR A 143 5.62 0.46 4.60
C THR A 143 7.07 0.72 4.96
N VAL A 144 7.93 0.89 3.96
CA VAL A 144 9.38 1.00 4.17
C VAL A 144 9.96 2.23 3.47
N ALA A 145 10.84 2.94 4.18
CA ALA A 145 11.60 4.06 3.62
C ALA A 145 13.04 4.06 4.14
N LYS A 146 13.95 4.62 3.33
CA LYS A 146 15.34 4.84 3.71
C LYS A 146 15.47 6.08 4.58
N LEU A 147 16.18 5.97 5.69
CA LEU A 147 16.50 7.07 6.61
C LEU A 147 17.67 7.92 6.08
N PRO A 148 17.83 9.17 6.55
CA PRO A 148 18.92 10.06 6.12
C PRO A 148 20.33 9.53 6.38
N ASP A 149 20.50 8.66 7.39
CA ASP A 149 21.76 8.00 7.72
C ASP A 149 22.08 6.79 6.82
N GLY A 150 21.19 6.45 5.90
CA GLY A 150 21.33 5.35 4.95
C GLY A 150 20.75 4.01 5.43
N THR A 151 20.31 3.92 6.69
CA THR A 151 19.58 2.75 7.20
C THR A 151 18.12 2.76 6.72
N TRP A 152 17.34 1.75 7.09
CA TRP A 152 15.95 1.60 6.68
C TRP A 152 15.03 1.60 7.89
N ARG A 153 13.83 2.17 7.71
CA ARG A 153 12.74 2.08 8.67
C ARG A 153 11.50 1.49 8.02
N LEU A 154 10.89 0.56 8.73
CA LEU A 154 9.60 -0.05 8.43
C LEU A 154 8.60 0.47 9.44
N TRP A 155 7.45 0.97 8.98
CA TRP A 155 6.30 1.29 9.81
C TRP A 155 5.22 0.25 9.61
N TYR A 156 4.55 -0.14 10.68
CA TYR A 156 3.50 -1.18 10.65
C TYR A 156 2.44 -0.91 11.71
N ARG A 157 1.26 -1.50 11.52
CA ARG A 157 0.18 -1.53 12.51
C ARG A 157 0.40 -2.67 13.50
N ASN A 158 0.18 -2.41 14.78
CA ASN A 158 0.09 -3.46 15.81
C ASN A 158 -1.37 -3.80 16.19
N GLU A 159 -1.55 -4.76 17.11
CA GLU A 159 -2.87 -5.17 17.61
C GLU A 159 -3.75 -4.00 18.11
N ALA A 160 -3.15 -3.04 18.84
CA ALA A 160 -3.86 -1.88 19.39
C ALA A 160 -4.30 -0.87 18.32
N GLY A 161 -3.94 -1.08 17.04
CA GLY A 161 -4.20 -0.13 15.97
C GLY A 161 -3.31 1.11 16.03
N ALA A 162 -2.14 1.03 16.68
CA ALA A 162 -1.12 2.07 16.65
C ALA A 162 -0.08 1.77 15.56
N ILE A 163 0.61 2.81 15.11
CA ILE A 163 1.74 2.67 14.19
C ILE A 163 3.03 2.53 15.00
N TYR A 164 3.73 1.44 14.76
CA TYR A 164 5.06 1.14 15.29
C TYR A 164 6.10 1.27 14.19
N ALA A 165 7.38 1.31 14.59
CA ALA A 165 8.49 1.26 13.66
C ALA A 165 9.53 0.22 14.06
N ALA A 166 10.23 -0.30 13.06
CA ALA A 166 11.44 -1.09 13.21
C ALA A 166 12.53 -0.57 12.26
N ASP A 167 13.78 -0.61 12.69
CA ASP A 167 14.92 -0.16 11.90
C ASP A 167 15.77 -1.36 11.45
N SER A 168 16.35 -1.26 10.26
CA SER A 168 17.19 -2.29 9.65
C SER A 168 18.40 -1.67 8.93
N PRO A 169 19.61 -2.25 9.07
CA PRO A 169 20.76 -1.80 8.29
C PRO A 169 20.70 -2.28 6.83
N ASP A 170 19.93 -3.33 6.52
CA ASP A 170 20.09 -4.08 5.28
C ASP A 170 18.79 -4.59 4.63
N LEU A 171 17.62 -4.25 5.19
CA LEU A 171 16.28 -4.72 4.79
C LEU A 171 15.93 -6.17 5.21
N TYR A 172 16.83 -6.89 5.86
CA TYR A 172 16.62 -8.27 6.31
C TYR A 172 16.50 -8.34 7.84
N ASP A 173 17.41 -7.69 8.55
CA ASP A 173 17.48 -7.72 10.01
C ASP A 173 16.76 -6.51 10.59
N TRP A 174 15.58 -6.71 11.16
CA TRP A 174 14.73 -5.64 11.70
C TRP A 174 14.73 -5.63 13.23
N LYS A 175 14.85 -4.43 13.80
CA LYS A 175 14.75 -4.20 15.24
C LYS A 175 13.65 -3.21 15.56
N CYS A 176 12.65 -3.64 16.32
CA CYS A 176 11.58 -2.76 16.80
C CYS A 176 12.15 -1.56 17.57
N THR A 177 11.71 -0.36 17.20
CA THR A 177 12.07 0.93 17.82
C THR A 177 10.96 1.47 18.70
N GLY A 178 9.76 0.88 18.63
CA GLY A 178 8.62 1.23 19.46
C GLY A 178 7.53 1.97 18.71
N VAL A 179 6.67 2.62 19.50
CA VAL A 179 5.47 3.32 19.01
C VAL A 179 5.84 4.65 18.37
N VAL A 180 5.29 4.94 17.18
CA VAL A 180 5.48 6.19 16.45
C VAL A 180 4.23 7.06 16.50
N ILE A 181 3.05 6.46 16.27
CA ILE A 181 1.77 7.18 16.32
C ILE A 181 0.72 6.33 17.06
N SER A 182 0.11 6.90 18.08
CA SER A 182 -0.90 6.24 18.92
C SER A 182 -2.06 7.18 19.30
N GLY A 183 -2.99 6.69 20.12
CA GLY A 183 -4.14 7.47 20.61
C GLY A 183 -5.37 7.43 19.70
N ARG A 184 -5.26 6.88 18.49
CA ARG A 184 -6.36 6.57 17.58
C ARG A 184 -6.06 5.29 16.81
N VAL A 185 -7.12 4.51 16.54
CA VAL A 185 -7.01 3.30 15.71
C VAL A 185 -6.76 3.69 14.26
N GLN A 186 -5.69 3.13 13.69
CA GLN A 186 -5.27 3.35 12.31
C GLN A 186 -4.49 2.15 11.76
N SER A 187 -4.36 2.10 10.44
CA SER A 187 -3.73 1.00 9.69
C SER A 187 -3.07 1.52 8.40
N ALA A 188 -2.54 0.62 7.57
CA ALA A 188 -2.03 0.94 6.24
C ALA A 188 -1.15 2.22 6.17
N PRO A 189 -0.07 2.31 6.97
CA PRO A 189 0.88 3.40 6.82
C PRO A 189 1.44 3.42 5.39
N ASN A 190 1.58 4.61 4.80
CA ASN A 190 2.29 4.81 3.54
C ASN A 190 3.22 6.02 3.63
N VAL A 191 4.53 5.80 3.53
CA VAL A 191 5.55 6.86 3.67
C VAL A 191 6.15 7.23 2.31
N PHE A 192 6.20 8.53 2.02
CA PHE A 192 6.76 9.09 0.79
C PHE A 192 7.27 10.52 0.99
N SER A 193 7.93 11.09 -0.02
CA SER A 193 8.44 12.47 0.03
C SER A 193 7.87 13.31 -1.11
N LEU A 194 7.49 14.56 -0.78
CA LEU A 194 7.13 15.62 -1.73
C LEU A 194 7.60 16.97 -1.17
N ARG A 195 8.16 17.83 -2.04
CA ARG A 195 8.75 19.14 -1.70
C ARG A 195 9.74 19.10 -0.54
N GLY A 196 10.57 18.05 -0.46
CA GLY A 196 11.57 17.90 0.60
C GLY A 196 10.98 17.65 1.99
N THR A 197 9.69 17.33 2.08
CA THR A 197 8.99 16.93 3.31
C THR A 197 8.60 15.47 3.19
N TYR A 198 8.73 14.72 4.29
CA TYR A 198 8.20 13.37 4.38
C TYR A 198 6.74 13.40 4.81
N TRP A 199 5.93 12.54 4.20
CA TRP A 199 4.52 12.40 4.47
C TRP A 199 4.23 10.95 4.85
N MET A 200 3.32 10.75 5.79
CA MET A 200 2.76 9.45 6.12
C MET A 200 1.23 9.55 6.01
N LEU A 201 0.64 8.67 5.22
CA LEU A 201 -0.80 8.40 5.29
C LEU A 201 -1.04 7.23 6.23
N THR A 202 -2.17 7.23 6.94
CA THR A 202 -2.67 6.03 7.63
C THR A 202 -4.17 5.94 7.44
N ASP A 203 -4.67 4.75 7.17
CA ASP A 203 -6.10 4.50 7.05
C ASP A 203 -6.79 4.58 8.41
N SER A 204 -7.99 5.15 8.44
CA SER A 204 -8.81 5.27 9.63
C SER A 204 -10.31 5.24 9.26
N PRO A 205 -11.20 5.03 10.24
CA PRO A 205 -12.64 5.14 10.01
C PRO A 205 -13.11 6.52 9.48
N SER A 206 -12.25 7.54 9.57
CA SER A 206 -12.52 8.90 9.10
C SER A 206 -11.82 9.27 7.78
N GLY A 207 -11.25 8.30 7.07
CA GLY A 207 -10.44 8.49 5.87
C GLY A 207 -8.94 8.42 6.17
N GLN A 208 -8.12 8.92 5.24
CA GLN A 208 -6.65 8.87 5.35
C GLN A 208 -6.16 10.01 6.24
N LEU A 209 -5.73 9.69 7.47
CA LEU A 209 -5.00 10.66 8.29
C LEU A 209 -3.67 10.96 7.61
N VAL A 210 -3.17 12.18 7.78
CA VAL A 210 -1.91 12.62 7.17
C VAL A 210 -1.01 13.22 8.22
N TYR A 211 0.23 12.78 8.19
CA TYR A 211 1.31 13.28 9.03
C TYR A 211 2.44 13.79 8.15
N ARG A 212 3.19 14.77 8.65
CA ARG A 212 4.41 15.25 8.01
C ARG A 212 5.59 15.19 8.96
N SER A 213 6.77 14.97 8.41
CA SER A 213 8.03 14.89 9.13
C SER A 213 9.17 15.50 8.31
N THR A 214 10.20 15.98 8.98
CA THR A 214 11.47 16.41 8.38
C THR A 214 12.60 15.39 8.58
N ASP A 215 12.40 14.38 9.43
CA ASP A 215 13.45 13.45 9.87
C ASP A 215 13.02 11.97 9.95
N LEU A 216 11.77 11.66 9.53
CA LEU A 216 11.16 10.33 9.59
C LEU A 216 11.00 9.75 11.02
N THR A 217 11.16 10.59 12.05
CA THR A 217 11.05 10.18 13.45
C THR A 217 9.93 10.94 14.15
N GLU A 218 9.91 12.26 14.05
CA GLU A 218 8.84 13.09 14.60
C GLU A 218 7.77 13.37 13.54
N TRP A 219 6.50 13.12 13.90
CA TRP A 219 5.38 13.22 12.98
C TRP A 219 4.33 14.21 13.49
N HIS A 220 3.99 15.18 12.66
CA HIS A 220 2.95 16.16 12.94
C HIS A 220 1.73 15.92 12.07
N GLN A 221 0.59 15.65 12.71
CA GLN A 221 -0.67 15.43 12.00
C GLN A 221 -1.18 16.75 11.38
N GLN A 222 -1.67 16.68 10.15
CA GLN A 222 -2.42 17.79 9.56
C GLN A 222 -3.89 17.81 10.04
N PRO A 223 -4.56 18.97 10.06
CA PRO A 223 -5.90 19.09 10.62
C PRO A 223 -6.98 18.24 9.94
N MET A 224 -6.88 18.05 8.62
CA MET A 224 -7.90 17.41 7.81
C MET A 224 -7.38 16.12 7.16
N PRO A 225 -8.07 14.97 7.35
CA PRO A 225 -7.79 13.76 6.58
C PRO A 225 -8.06 13.95 5.08
N LEU A 226 -7.44 13.11 4.25
CA LEU A 226 -7.80 12.96 2.84
C LEU A 226 -8.86 11.87 2.70
N LEU A 227 -9.63 11.93 1.60
CA LEU A 227 -10.62 10.89 1.25
C LEU A 227 -11.68 10.62 2.34
N SER A 228 -11.95 11.61 3.19
CA SER A 228 -12.83 11.52 4.36
C SER A 228 -14.31 11.70 4.05
N THR A 229 -14.65 11.92 2.79
CA THR A 229 -16.02 12.05 2.31
C THR A 229 -16.20 11.25 1.03
N PRO A 230 -17.40 10.71 0.76
CA PRO A 230 -17.78 10.18 -0.54
C PRO A 230 -17.46 11.14 -1.70
N GLY A 231 -17.21 10.57 -2.87
CA GLY A 231 -16.76 11.24 -4.08
C GLY A 231 -17.87 11.16 -5.10
N ARG A 232 -17.63 11.78 -6.26
CA ARG A 232 -18.64 11.94 -7.30
C ARG A 232 -18.33 11.14 -8.56
N ARG A 233 -17.11 10.63 -8.67
CA ARG A 233 -16.72 9.74 -9.77
C ARG A 233 -17.38 8.38 -9.60
N SER A 234 -17.59 7.72 -10.74
CA SER A 234 -18.17 6.38 -10.80
C SER A 234 -17.41 5.42 -9.89
N PHE A 235 -18.15 4.72 -9.01
CA PHE A 235 -17.60 3.78 -8.03
C PHE A 235 -16.65 4.44 -7.01
N ASP A 236 -16.77 5.74 -6.73
CA ASP A 236 -16.00 6.48 -5.72
C ASP A 236 -16.93 7.06 -4.62
N GLU A 237 -18.13 6.50 -4.46
CA GLU A 237 -19.20 7.01 -3.60
C GLU A 237 -19.08 6.58 -2.12
N ALA A 238 -17.88 6.18 -1.69
CA ALA A 238 -17.55 5.83 -0.30
C ALA A 238 -16.18 6.40 0.11
N LEU A 239 -15.81 6.28 1.39
CA LEU A 239 -14.50 6.73 1.88
C LEU A 239 -13.38 5.98 1.16
N GLY A 240 -12.22 6.63 1.03
CA GLY A 240 -11.04 6.00 0.44
C GLY A 240 -10.14 5.38 1.51
N HIS A 241 -9.66 4.18 1.24
CA HIS A 241 -8.95 3.30 2.18
C HIS A 241 -7.66 2.72 1.58
N GLY A 242 -6.77 2.25 2.46
CA GLY A 242 -5.51 1.57 2.13
C GLY A 242 -4.70 2.30 1.06
N ALA A 243 -4.43 3.57 1.27
CA ALA A 243 -3.93 4.43 0.20
C ALA A 243 -2.41 4.42 0.07
N MET A 244 -1.93 4.41 -1.18
CA MET A 244 -0.51 4.48 -1.53
C MET A 244 -0.25 5.68 -2.45
N VAL A 245 0.77 6.47 -2.16
CA VAL A 245 1.23 7.55 -3.04
C VAL A 245 2.42 7.09 -3.87
N LEU A 246 2.31 7.30 -5.17
CA LEU A 246 3.43 7.25 -6.10
C LEU A 246 3.82 8.67 -6.50
N PRO A 247 4.95 9.22 -5.99
CA PRO A 247 5.46 10.50 -6.46
C PRO A 247 5.70 10.48 -7.98
N GLN A 248 5.32 11.58 -8.65
CA GLN A 248 5.44 11.76 -10.10
C GLN A 248 5.96 13.16 -10.44
N GLY A 249 6.87 13.65 -9.60
CA GLY A 249 7.47 14.97 -9.68
C GLY A 249 7.83 15.50 -8.30
N PRO A 250 8.40 16.71 -8.22
CA PRO A 250 8.88 17.27 -6.96
C PRO A 250 7.76 17.64 -5.99
N ASP A 251 6.54 17.91 -6.46
CA ASP A 251 5.46 18.45 -5.63
C ASP A 251 4.10 17.76 -5.76
N SER A 252 4.03 16.73 -6.60
CA SER A 252 2.81 15.98 -6.82
C SER A 252 3.06 14.53 -7.19
N GLY A 253 2.02 13.74 -7.02
CA GLY A 253 2.00 12.32 -7.34
C GLY A 253 0.58 11.84 -7.56
N PHE A 254 0.44 10.53 -7.65
CA PHE A 254 -0.86 9.88 -7.73
C PHE A 254 -1.10 9.05 -6.47
N LEU A 255 -2.29 9.27 -5.90
CA LEU A 255 -2.81 8.56 -4.74
C LEU A 255 -3.69 7.42 -5.25
N TYR A 256 -3.22 6.19 -5.10
CA TYR A 256 -3.98 4.96 -5.33
C TYR A 256 -4.68 4.59 -4.04
N TYR A 257 -5.96 4.24 -4.11
CA TYR A 257 -6.73 3.85 -2.94
C TYR A 257 -7.86 2.93 -3.38
N PHE A 258 -8.36 2.12 -2.45
CA PHE A 258 -9.59 1.38 -2.69
C PHE A 258 -10.78 2.07 -2.04
N THR A 259 -11.95 1.81 -2.57
CA THR A 259 -13.25 2.26 -2.05
C THR A 259 -14.24 1.11 -2.15
N GLN A 260 -15.33 1.18 -1.39
CA GLN A 260 -16.36 0.16 -1.33
C GLN A 260 -17.70 0.72 -1.82
N PRO A 261 -17.94 0.73 -3.15
CA PRO A 261 -19.16 1.28 -3.73
C PRO A 261 -20.41 0.61 -3.15
N GLY A 262 -21.37 1.39 -2.70
CA GLY A 262 -22.61 0.89 -2.08
C GLY A 262 -22.45 0.35 -0.66
N GLY A 263 -21.30 0.53 -0.01
CA GLY A 263 -21.09 0.19 1.41
C GLY A 263 -20.99 -1.31 1.72
N GLY A 264 -20.75 -2.15 0.71
CA GLY A 264 -20.55 -3.59 0.87
C GLY A 264 -19.07 -4.00 1.00
N ILE A 265 -18.79 -5.29 0.82
CA ILE A 265 -17.42 -5.84 0.85
C ILE A 265 -16.69 -5.73 -0.50
N ARG A 266 -17.45 -5.53 -1.58
CA ARG A 266 -16.93 -5.28 -2.93
C ARG A 266 -16.11 -4.00 -2.93
N SER A 267 -14.93 -4.04 -3.54
CA SER A 267 -14.06 -2.87 -3.66
C SER A 267 -13.62 -2.62 -5.09
N VAL A 268 -13.13 -1.42 -5.35
CA VAL A 268 -12.48 -1.03 -6.61
C VAL A 268 -11.28 -0.16 -6.30
N ILE A 269 -10.28 -0.14 -7.18
CA ILE A 269 -9.16 0.82 -7.07
C ILE A 269 -9.51 2.10 -7.81
N GLN A 270 -9.27 3.23 -7.16
CA GLN A 270 -9.37 4.57 -7.71
C GLN A 270 -7.99 5.24 -7.69
N VAL A 271 -7.86 6.30 -8.48
CA VAL A 271 -6.66 7.15 -8.46
C VAL A 271 -7.05 8.62 -8.39
N ALA A 272 -6.34 9.39 -7.58
CA ALA A 272 -6.48 10.84 -7.49
C ALA A 272 -5.12 11.51 -7.57
N ARG A 273 -5.09 12.80 -7.91
CA ARG A 273 -3.87 13.59 -7.80
C ARG A 273 -3.66 14.02 -6.35
N VAL A 274 -2.46 13.80 -5.84
CA VAL A 274 -2.01 14.36 -4.56
C VAL A 274 -0.93 15.40 -4.82
N PHE A 275 -0.95 16.49 -4.06
CA PHE A 275 0.00 17.59 -4.23
C PHE A 275 0.20 18.38 -2.93
N VAL A 276 1.32 19.09 -2.85
CA VAL A 276 1.59 20.00 -1.72
C VAL A 276 1.14 21.42 -2.09
N ARG A 277 0.30 22.02 -1.25
CA ARG A 277 -0.13 23.42 -1.38
C ARG A 277 -0.25 24.06 0.00
N ASP A 278 0.34 25.25 0.15
CA ASP A 278 0.33 26.03 1.39
C ASP A 278 0.86 25.24 2.60
N GLY A 279 1.88 24.38 2.36
CA GLY A 279 2.50 23.54 3.39
C GLY A 279 1.69 22.30 3.81
N TRP A 280 0.59 22.00 3.11
CA TRP A 280 -0.30 20.87 3.40
C TRP A 280 -0.38 19.89 2.23
N LEU A 281 -0.56 18.62 2.53
CA LEU A 281 -0.89 17.62 1.53
C LEU A 281 -2.37 17.74 1.17
N ARG A 282 -2.65 17.86 -0.12
CA ARG A 282 -3.99 18.04 -0.66
C ARG A 282 -4.31 16.95 -1.67
N CYS A 283 -5.57 16.53 -1.66
CA CYS A 283 -6.14 15.64 -2.65
C CYS A 283 -7.58 16.11 -2.90
N ASP A 284 -7.84 16.63 -4.08
CA ASP A 284 -9.20 16.83 -4.57
C ASP A 284 -9.48 15.70 -5.56
N ARG A 285 -10.13 14.64 -5.07
CA ARG A 285 -10.32 13.41 -5.84
C ARG A 285 -11.33 13.55 -6.97
N ASP A 286 -12.19 14.56 -6.91
CA ASP A 286 -13.18 14.84 -7.96
C ASP A 286 -12.67 15.86 -8.99
N ALA A 287 -11.61 16.60 -8.68
CA ALA A 287 -11.01 17.52 -9.64
C ALA A 287 -10.44 16.78 -10.85
N PRO A 288 -10.64 17.30 -12.07
CA PRO A 288 -9.97 16.75 -13.25
C PRO A 288 -8.46 16.94 -13.14
N PHE A 289 -7.69 15.92 -13.51
CA PHE A 289 -6.24 16.00 -13.57
C PHE A 289 -5.71 15.20 -14.76
N LYS A 290 -4.55 15.61 -15.27
CA LYS A 290 -3.81 14.83 -16.26
C LYS A 290 -3.22 13.60 -15.56
N TYR A 291 -3.60 12.41 -16.02
CA TYR A 291 -3.04 11.17 -15.52
C TYR A 291 -2.08 10.58 -16.54
N MET A 292 -0.81 10.45 -16.14
CA MET A 292 0.25 9.89 -16.97
C MET A 292 1.40 9.49 -16.07
N LEU A 293 1.68 8.19 -15.97
CA LEU A 293 2.83 7.71 -15.23
C LEU A 293 4.10 7.84 -16.08
N THR A 294 5.16 8.33 -15.45
CA THR A 294 6.45 8.60 -16.09
C THR A 294 7.56 7.97 -15.27
N ALA A 295 8.26 7.01 -15.86
CA ALA A 295 9.36 6.31 -15.17
C ALA A 295 10.46 7.26 -14.70
N ALA A 296 10.75 8.33 -15.46
CA ALA A 296 11.75 9.34 -15.10
C ALA A 296 11.41 10.14 -13.84
N ASN A 297 10.12 10.22 -13.47
CA ASN A 297 9.69 10.93 -12.27
C ASN A 297 9.47 9.99 -11.07
N THR A 298 9.59 8.68 -11.28
CA THR A 298 9.36 7.68 -10.24
C THR A 298 10.60 7.55 -9.36
N PRO A 299 10.45 7.59 -8.03
CA PRO A 299 11.55 7.32 -7.10
C PRO A 299 12.21 5.97 -7.37
N VAL A 300 13.53 5.89 -7.25
CA VAL A 300 14.32 4.65 -7.47
C VAL A 300 13.73 3.45 -6.72
N VAL A 301 13.32 3.67 -5.47
CA VAL A 301 12.72 2.65 -4.59
C VAL A 301 11.42 2.04 -5.14
N ARG A 302 10.72 2.71 -6.07
CA ARG A 302 9.55 2.18 -6.80
C ARG A 302 9.82 1.98 -8.28
N GLY A 303 11.02 2.32 -8.74
CA GLY A 303 11.40 2.46 -10.15
C GLY A 303 12.30 1.36 -10.68
N GLY A 304 13.05 0.68 -9.81
CA GLY A 304 13.98 -0.38 -10.19
C GLY A 304 15.25 0.09 -10.90
N LYS A 305 15.47 1.40 -11.03
CA LYS A 305 16.69 1.96 -11.63
C LYS A 305 17.34 2.95 -10.67
N SER A 306 18.48 2.59 -10.10
CA SER A 306 19.47 3.59 -9.71
C SER A 306 20.05 4.20 -11.00
N ALA A 307 20.24 5.52 -11.02
CA ALA A 307 20.96 6.20 -12.09
C ALA A 307 22.35 5.59 -12.32
#